data_AF-T2JIH7-F1
#
_entry.id   AF-T2JIH7-F1
#
_cell.length_a   1.000
_cell.length_b   1.000
_cell.length_c   1.000
_cell.angle_alpha   90.00
_cell.angle_beta   90.00
_cell.angle_gamma   90.00
#
_symmetry.space_group_name_H-M   'P 1'
#
loop_
_entity.id
_entity.type
_entity.pdbx_description
1 polymer ?
#
loop_
_entity_poly.entity_id
_entity_poly.type
_entity_poly.pdbx_seq_one_letter_code
_entity_poly.pdbx_strand_id
1 'polypeptide(L)'
;MYRNFQASVTKIAPHNILALFRGETEKIISLSIDFDETYITAYLYNEEIKTKNKGIKAFYQSMLKDSFNRLIKPSLLREVRADRKNWADLESINTFEINLRELLLSPPAGMQPTLAIDPGFRTGCKVAVLSETGQFLEYQAIFPHTGAAKQKEAKNTLKNLIQKYEIELIAIGNGTASRETDQFVGEVIKPLENQPIKVIVNESGASIYSASDLAREEFPDLDITVRGAISIGRRLQDPLAELVKIDPKSIGVGQYQHDVDQKLLKKNLEETVESCVNYVGVDLNTASKQLLTFVSGITPTIANNIVSYRDKNGIFNNRKELLKVSKLGPKAYEQAAGFLRIRGGKIP
;
A
#
# COMPACT_ATOMS: atom_id res chain seq x y z
N MET A 1 15.76 3.64 22.57
CA MET A 1 16.19 2.37 21.95
C MET A 1 17.61 2.47 21.39
N TYR A 2 17.91 3.37 20.45
CA TYR A 2 19.18 3.35 19.70
C TYR A 2 20.36 4.19 20.25
N ARG A 3 20.19 4.95 21.35
CA ARG A 3 21.22 5.87 21.84
C ARG A 3 22.52 5.19 22.27
N ASN A 4 22.42 3.97 22.84
CA ASN A 4 23.55 3.14 23.27
C ASN A 4 23.44 1.74 22.65
N PHE A 5 23.18 1.67 21.33
CA PHE A 5 23.01 0.40 20.63
C PHE A 5 24.34 -0.08 20.03
N GLN A 6 24.70 -1.33 20.28
CA GLN A 6 25.86 -2.00 19.69
C GLN A 6 25.47 -3.41 19.25
N ALA A 7 25.85 -3.77 18.03
CA ALA A 7 25.63 -5.10 17.47
C ALA A 7 26.61 -5.36 16.33
N SER A 8 26.88 -6.64 16.06
CA SER A 8 27.58 -7.04 14.83
C SER A 8 26.81 -6.53 13.61
N VAL A 9 27.48 -5.82 12.70
CA VAL A 9 26.88 -5.23 11.49
C VAL A 9 26.06 -6.25 10.68
N THR A 10 26.56 -7.49 10.62
CA THR A 10 25.92 -8.61 9.91
C THR A 10 24.66 -9.15 10.59
N LYS A 11 24.44 -8.86 11.87
CA LYS A 11 23.31 -9.37 12.67
C LYS A 11 22.21 -8.33 12.90
N ILE A 12 22.38 -7.10 12.40
CA ILE A 12 21.36 -6.04 12.53
C ILE A 12 20.24 -6.33 11.54
N ALA A 13 19.01 -6.40 12.04
CA ALA A 13 17.80 -6.59 11.23
C ALA A 13 17.55 -5.41 10.28
N PRO A 14 16.90 -5.61 9.11
CA PRO A 14 16.68 -4.57 8.10
C PRO A 14 16.02 -3.30 8.65
N HIS A 15 14.91 -3.44 9.37
CA HIS A 15 14.18 -2.31 9.97
C HIS A 15 15.02 -1.51 10.98
N ASN A 16 15.93 -2.17 11.70
CA ASN A 16 16.85 -1.49 12.61
C ASN A 16 17.92 -0.71 11.84
N ILE A 17 18.43 -1.25 10.73
CA ILE A 17 19.37 -0.52 9.85
C ILE A 17 18.71 0.75 9.30
N LEU A 18 17.47 0.66 8.81
CA LEU A 18 16.71 1.82 8.33
C LEU A 18 16.49 2.84 9.45
N ALA A 19 16.08 2.40 10.63
CA ALA A 19 15.88 3.28 11.78
C ALA A 19 17.18 3.99 12.22
N LEU A 20 18.30 3.28 12.22
CA LEU A 20 19.61 3.84 12.56
C LEU A 20 20.01 4.92 11.53
N PHE A 21 19.92 4.63 10.23
CA PHE A 21 20.28 5.59 9.19
C PHE A 21 19.33 6.78 9.13
N ARG A 22 18.04 6.58 9.40
CA ARG A 22 17.09 7.68 9.57
C ARG A 22 17.50 8.57 10.74
N GLY A 23 17.77 7.98 11.91
CA GLY A 23 18.19 8.74 13.09
C GLY A 23 19.48 9.53 12.87
N GLU A 24 20.41 9.00 12.08
CA GLU A 24 21.63 9.72 11.69
C GLU A 24 21.31 10.86 10.71
N THR A 25 20.47 10.62 9.70
CA THR A 25 20.03 11.63 8.72
C THR A 25 19.29 12.79 9.38
N GLU A 26 18.43 12.48 10.37
CA GLU A 26 17.73 13.45 11.21
C GLU A 26 18.66 14.09 12.28
N LYS A 27 19.95 13.72 12.32
CA LYS A 27 20.98 14.24 13.23
C LYS A 27 20.69 14.00 14.72
N ILE A 28 19.94 12.94 15.03
CA ILE A 28 19.57 12.55 16.39
C ILE A 28 20.64 11.62 17.00
N ILE A 29 21.27 10.79 16.18
CA ILE A 29 22.34 9.87 16.57
C ILE A 29 23.51 9.97 15.59
N SER A 30 24.66 9.40 15.98
CA SER A 30 25.80 9.18 15.10
C SER A 30 26.12 7.70 15.06
N LEU A 31 26.48 7.17 13.89
CA LEU A 31 26.79 5.75 13.73
C LEU A 31 28.26 5.58 13.37
N SER A 32 28.97 4.78 14.15
CA SER A 32 30.31 4.29 13.83
C SER A 32 30.28 2.77 13.65
N ILE A 33 31.21 2.26 12.83
CA ILE A 33 31.49 0.83 12.73
C ILE A 33 32.86 0.63 13.37
N ASP A 34 32.91 -0.18 14.41
CA ASP A 34 34.12 -0.51 15.14
C ASP A 34 34.65 -1.89 14.74
N PHE A 35 35.98 -2.04 14.76
CA PHE A 35 36.68 -3.28 14.43
C PHE A 35 38.11 -3.27 15.00
N ASP A 36 38.73 -4.44 15.13
CA ASP A 36 40.10 -4.55 15.64
C ASP A 36 41.13 -4.02 14.64
N GLU A 37 41.50 -2.74 14.77
CA GLU A 37 42.52 -2.09 13.95
C GLU A 37 43.92 -2.69 14.13
N THR A 38 44.21 -3.29 15.29
CA THR A 38 45.52 -3.90 15.57
C THR A 38 45.68 -5.14 14.72
N TYR A 39 44.65 -5.97 14.66
CA TYR A 39 44.60 -7.13 13.77
C TYR A 39 44.80 -6.73 12.31
N ILE A 40 44.06 -5.73 11.81
CA ILE A 40 44.14 -5.28 10.43
C ILE A 40 45.54 -4.71 10.10
N THR A 41 46.10 -3.90 11.00
CA THR A 41 47.43 -3.32 10.80
C THR A 41 48.51 -4.40 10.77
N ALA A 42 48.43 -5.40 11.67
CA ALA A 42 49.36 -6.52 11.68
C ALA A 42 49.27 -7.36 10.41
N TYR A 43 48.04 -7.61 9.93
CA TYR A 43 47.79 -8.29 8.65
C TYR A 43 48.44 -7.53 7.49
N LEU A 44 48.17 -6.24 7.33
CA LEU A 44 48.73 -5.43 6.25
C LEU A 44 50.26 -5.39 6.27
N TYR A 45 50.86 -5.26 7.46
CA TYR A 45 52.31 -5.29 7.60
C TYR A 45 52.91 -6.65 7.19
N ASN A 46 52.24 -7.75 7.55
CA ASN A 46 52.69 -9.09 7.18
C ASN A 46 52.58 -9.33 5.66
N GLU A 47 51.50 -8.86 5.05
CA GLU A 47 51.24 -9.08 3.63
C GLU A 47 52.12 -8.20 2.73
N GLU A 48 52.31 -6.92 3.06
CA GLU A 48 52.98 -5.98 2.16
C GLU A 48 54.49 -5.82 2.44
N ILE A 49 54.94 -5.98 3.70
CA ILE A 49 56.33 -5.69 4.07
C ILE A 49 57.16 -6.97 4.16
N LYS A 50 57.91 -7.28 3.10
CA LYS A 50 58.79 -8.48 3.03
C LYS A 50 60.26 -8.21 3.39
N THR A 51 60.66 -6.96 3.57
CA THR A 51 62.05 -6.59 3.85
C THR A 51 62.45 -6.86 5.31
N LYS A 52 63.71 -7.27 5.51
CA LYS A 52 64.33 -7.42 6.84
C LYS A 52 65.07 -6.17 7.30
N ASN A 53 65.26 -5.17 6.43
CA ASN A 53 65.92 -3.92 6.79
C ASN A 53 65.01 -3.09 7.70
N LYS A 54 65.50 -2.76 8.90
CA LYS A 54 64.71 -2.06 9.94
C LYS A 54 64.25 -0.66 9.52
N GLY A 55 65.11 0.12 8.85
CA GLY A 55 64.77 1.49 8.44
C GLY A 55 63.71 1.53 7.36
N ILE A 56 63.85 0.68 6.33
CA ILE A 56 62.88 0.55 5.24
C ILE A 56 61.55 -0.01 5.78
N LYS A 57 61.60 -1.00 6.67
CA LYS A 57 60.40 -1.55 7.34
C LYS A 57 59.63 -0.46 8.09
N ALA A 58 60.30 0.36 8.89
CA ALA A 58 59.64 1.44 9.64
C ALA A 58 58.99 2.48 8.73
N PHE A 59 59.65 2.84 7.62
CA PHE A 59 59.10 3.74 6.61
C PHE A 59 57.85 3.17 5.93
N TYR A 60 57.85 1.90 5.53
CA TYR A 60 56.65 1.27 4.96
C TYR A 60 55.52 1.12 5.98
N GLN A 61 55.84 0.84 7.24
CA GLN A 61 54.82 0.77 8.31
C GLN A 61 54.10 2.11 8.49
N SER A 62 54.83 3.24 8.53
CA SER A 62 54.20 4.56 8.65
C SER A 62 53.37 4.91 7.41
N MET A 63 53.87 4.59 6.21
CA MET A 63 53.15 4.81 4.95
C MET A 63 51.87 3.99 4.87
N LEU A 64 51.91 2.69 5.19
CA LEU A 64 50.73 1.82 5.20
C LEU A 64 49.72 2.27 6.24
N LYS A 65 50.17 2.70 7.42
CA LYS A 65 49.27 3.23 8.46
C LYS A 65 48.56 4.51 8.01
N ASP A 66 49.26 5.45 7.35
CA ASP A 66 48.62 6.65 6.79
C ASP A 66 47.63 6.28 5.68
N SER A 67 48.06 5.46 4.71
CA SER A 67 47.23 5.01 3.59
C SER A 67 45.96 4.30 4.07
N PHE A 68 46.09 3.40 5.05
CA PHE A 68 44.96 2.70 5.63
C PHE A 68 43.98 3.68 6.28
N ASN A 69 44.44 4.54 7.19
CA ASN A 69 43.55 5.40 7.97
C ASN A 69 42.89 6.51 7.13
N ARG A 70 43.63 7.09 6.19
CA ARG A 70 43.17 8.25 5.42
C ARG A 70 42.38 7.88 4.17
N LEU A 71 42.70 6.75 3.54
CA LEU A 71 42.17 6.38 2.23
C LEU A 71 41.34 5.09 2.29
N ILE A 72 41.94 3.98 2.73
CA ILE A 72 41.32 2.65 2.64
C ILE A 72 40.15 2.52 3.61
N LYS A 73 40.37 2.81 4.90
CA LYS A 73 39.36 2.69 5.97
C LYS A 73 38.11 3.52 5.68
N PRO A 74 38.17 4.82 5.33
CA PRO A 74 36.97 5.58 5.00
C PRO A 74 36.22 5.04 3.78
N SER A 75 36.94 4.51 2.79
CA SER A 75 36.32 3.90 1.61
C SER A 75 35.56 2.63 1.97
N LEU A 76 36.21 1.69 2.68
CA LEU A 76 35.61 0.43 3.11
C LEU A 76 34.42 0.66 4.05
N LEU A 77 34.51 1.63 4.96
CA LEU A 77 33.41 1.97 5.85
C LEU A 77 32.19 2.49 5.07
N ARG A 78 32.39 3.32 4.05
CA ARG A 78 31.29 3.76 3.17
C ARG A 78 30.70 2.60 2.39
N GLU A 79 31.54 1.72 1.86
CA GLU A 79 31.12 0.55 1.09
C GLU A 79 30.28 -0.42 1.94
N VAL A 80 30.76 -0.79 3.13
CA VAL A 80 30.02 -1.63 4.07
C VAL A 80 28.67 -0.99 4.43
N ARG A 81 28.63 0.32 4.68
CA ARG A 81 27.36 1.01 4.99
C ARG A 81 26.40 1.00 3.81
N ALA A 82 26.89 1.25 2.61
CA ALA A 82 26.09 1.22 1.39
C ALA A 82 25.54 -0.19 1.12
N ASP A 83 26.38 -1.22 1.25
CA ASP A 83 25.97 -2.61 1.13
C ASP A 83 24.86 -2.96 2.13
N ARG A 84 25.05 -2.62 3.40
CA ARG A 84 24.04 -2.85 4.44
C ARG A 84 22.75 -2.06 4.22
N LYS A 85 22.82 -0.84 3.69
CA LYS A 85 21.63 -0.07 3.29
C LYS A 85 20.88 -0.76 2.16
N ASN A 86 21.59 -1.14 1.10
CA ASN A 86 21.00 -1.78 -0.08
C ASN A 86 20.33 -3.10 0.31
N TRP A 87 20.99 -3.92 1.12
CA TRP A 87 20.39 -5.14 1.68
C TRP A 87 19.13 -4.84 2.49
N ALA A 88 19.17 -3.85 3.39
CA ALA A 88 18.01 -3.50 4.20
C ALA A 88 16.82 -2.99 3.37
N ASP A 89 17.09 -2.27 2.29
CA ASP A 89 16.08 -1.80 1.33
C ASP A 89 15.42 -2.97 0.62
N LEU A 90 16.21 -3.89 0.07
CA LEU A 90 15.68 -5.06 -0.63
C LEU A 90 14.79 -5.92 0.28
N GLU A 91 15.26 -6.25 1.48
CA GLU A 91 14.48 -7.06 2.44
C GLU A 91 13.18 -6.36 2.88
N SER A 92 13.24 -5.05 3.13
CA SER A 92 12.07 -4.28 3.56
C SER A 92 11.06 -4.12 2.42
N ILE A 93 11.53 -3.85 1.19
CA ILE A 93 10.67 -3.75 0.00
C ILE A 93 10.00 -5.09 -0.28
N ASN A 94 10.71 -6.21 -0.19
CA ASN A 94 10.10 -7.54 -0.33
C ASN A 94 8.99 -7.77 0.72
N THR A 95 9.19 -7.31 1.96
CA THR A 95 8.13 -7.37 2.99
C THR A 95 6.93 -6.49 2.61
N PHE A 96 7.17 -5.30 2.05
CA PHE A 96 6.11 -4.40 1.60
C PHE A 96 5.32 -4.97 0.41
N GLU A 97 5.97 -5.65 -0.53
CA GLU A 97 5.32 -6.37 -1.62
C GLU A 97 4.37 -7.46 -1.10
N ILE A 98 4.83 -8.26 -0.13
CA ILE A 98 4.02 -9.30 0.51
C ILE A 98 2.79 -8.68 1.19
N ASN A 99 2.98 -7.63 1.98
CA ASN A 99 1.87 -6.94 2.67
C ASN A 99 0.87 -6.32 1.67
N LEU A 100 1.37 -5.71 0.59
CA LEU A 100 0.50 -5.16 -0.46
C LEU A 100 -0.29 -6.26 -1.15
N ARG A 101 0.36 -7.39 -1.47
CA ARG A 101 -0.29 -8.55 -2.08
C ARG A 101 -1.39 -9.11 -1.19
N GLU A 102 -1.16 -9.27 0.12
CA GLU A 102 -2.19 -9.72 1.06
C GLU A 102 -3.38 -8.76 1.11
N LEU A 103 -3.13 -7.46 1.07
CA LEU A 103 -4.19 -6.46 1.05
C LEU A 103 -4.99 -6.50 -0.26
N LEU A 104 -4.32 -6.58 -1.40
CA LEU A 104 -4.97 -6.63 -2.73
C LEU A 104 -5.74 -7.92 -2.97
N LEU A 105 -5.26 -9.05 -2.43
CA LEU A 105 -5.90 -10.36 -2.55
C LEU A 105 -6.79 -10.70 -1.36
N SER A 106 -7.11 -9.72 -0.52
CA SER A 106 -8.09 -9.89 0.54
C SER A 106 -9.42 -10.35 -0.06
N PRO A 107 -10.12 -11.33 0.57
CA PRO A 107 -11.36 -11.84 0.02
C PRO A 107 -12.42 -10.72 -0.14
N PRO A 108 -13.01 -10.54 -1.33
CA PRO A 108 -14.10 -9.58 -1.51
C PRO A 108 -15.35 -10.09 -0.78
N ALA A 109 -16.02 -9.20 -0.04
CA ALA A 109 -17.32 -9.53 0.57
C ALA A 109 -18.42 -9.67 -0.49
N GLY A 110 -18.22 -9.07 -1.68
CA GLY A 110 -19.09 -9.21 -2.82
C GLY A 110 -20.08 -8.06 -2.97
N MET A 111 -21.01 -8.24 -3.91
CA MET A 111 -22.00 -7.24 -4.29
C MET A 111 -23.15 -7.23 -3.29
N GLN A 112 -22.95 -6.59 -2.13
CA GLN A 112 -23.94 -6.49 -1.06
C GLN A 112 -24.11 -5.03 -0.61
N PRO A 113 -25.33 -4.57 -0.29
CA PRO A 113 -25.56 -3.24 0.27
C PRO A 113 -24.69 -3.01 1.51
N THR A 114 -23.88 -1.95 1.46
CA THR A 114 -22.81 -1.71 2.44
C THR A 114 -22.92 -0.33 3.06
N LEU A 115 -22.89 -0.27 4.39
CA LEU A 115 -22.76 0.96 5.15
C LEU A 115 -21.30 1.13 5.58
N ALA A 116 -20.65 2.17 5.10
CA ALA A 116 -19.25 2.47 5.39
C ALA A 116 -19.12 3.56 6.45
N ILE A 117 -18.25 3.34 7.43
CA ILE A 117 -18.01 4.28 8.53
C ILE A 117 -16.52 4.59 8.57
N ASP A 118 -16.18 5.85 8.29
CA ASP A 118 -14.87 6.43 8.58
C ASP A 118 -14.91 7.04 9.99
N PRO A 119 -14.31 6.38 11.00
CA PRO A 119 -14.43 6.77 12.40
C PRO A 119 -13.84 8.15 12.72
N GLY A 120 -14.30 8.75 13.81
CA GLY A 120 -13.72 9.99 14.30
C GLY A 120 -14.33 10.46 15.62
N PHE A 121 -13.51 11.10 16.45
CA PHE A 121 -13.94 11.71 17.70
C PHE A 121 -14.53 13.11 17.45
N ARG A 122 -13.66 14.12 17.27
CA ARG A 122 -14.06 15.53 17.21
C ARG A 122 -14.89 15.87 15.98
N THR A 123 -14.55 15.31 14.83
CA THR A 123 -15.24 15.56 13.55
C THR A 123 -16.43 14.62 13.32
N GLY A 124 -16.73 13.75 14.28
CA GLY A 124 -17.73 12.69 14.12
C GLY A 124 -17.26 11.56 13.21
N CYS A 125 -18.10 10.54 13.12
CA CYS A 125 -17.96 9.43 12.20
C CYS A 125 -18.73 9.73 10.91
N LYS A 126 -18.08 9.51 9.78
CA LYS A 126 -18.61 9.81 8.45
C LYS A 126 -19.21 8.53 7.89
N VAL A 127 -20.52 8.53 7.65
CA VAL A 127 -21.29 7.35 7.27
C VAL A 127 -21.73 7.49 5.82
N ALA A 128 -21.27 6.60 4.96
CA ALA A 128 -21.69 6.53 3.56
C ALA A 128 -22.45 5.22 3.31
N VAL A 129 -23.59 5.31 2.64
CA VAL A 129 -24.38 4.16 2.21
C VAL A 129 -24.08 3.86 0.75
N LEU A 130 -23.73 2.61 0.47
CA LEU A 130 -23.47 2.08 -0.85
C LEU A 130 -24.48 1.00 -1.22
N SER A 131 -24.92 0.98 -2.47
CA SER A 131 -25.64 -0.15 -3.05
C SER A 131 -24.74 -1.39 -3.16
N GLU A 132 -25.34 -2.53 -3.53
CA GLU A 132 -24.62 -3.74 -3.94
C GLU A 132 -23.60 -3.54 -5.07
N THR A 133 -23.79 -2.54 -5.93
CA THR A 133 -22.88 -2.22 -7.04
C THR A 133 -21.79 -1.21 -6.64
N GLY A 134 -21.77 -0.77 -5.38
CA GLY A 134 -20.86 0.25 -4.89
C GLY A 134 -21.25 1.68 -5.32
N GLN A 135 -22.49 1.88 -5.77
CA GLN A 135 -23.04 3.21 -6.03
C GLN A 135 -23.28 3.93 -4.70
N PHE A 136 -22.83 5.17 -4.60
CA PHE A 136 -23.13 6.03 -3.45
C PHE A 136 -24.61 6.42 -3.42
N LEU A 137 -25.27 6.25 -2.27
CA LEU A 137 -26.71 6.50 -2.10
C LEU A 137 -27.01 7.63 -1.12
N GLU A 138 -26.40 7.62 0.06
CA GLU A 138 -26.65 8.61 1.11
C GLU A 138 -25.41 8.81 1.98
N TYR A 139 -25.25 10.02 2.52
CA TYR A 139 -24.23 10.36 3.49
C TYR A 139 -24.84 10.96 4.75
N GLN A 140 -24.30 10.59 5.92
CA GLN A 140 -24.60 11.22 7.20
C GLN A 140 -23.33 11.38 8.03
N ALA A 141 -23.24 12.47 8.79
CA ALA A 141 -22.25 12.63 9.85
C ALA A 141 -22.93 12.33 11.20
N ILE A 142 -22.39 11.36 11.94
CA ILE A 142 -22.90 11.00 13.27
C ILE A 142 -21.83 11.26 14.33
N PHE A 143 -22.26 11.53 15.57
CA PHE A 143 -21.36 11.88 16.66
C PHE A 143 -21.54 10.94 17.87
N PRO A 144 -21.21 9.65 17.72
CA PRO A 144 -21.47 8.65 18.77
C PRO A 144 -20.64 8.86 20.04
N HIS A 145 -19.52 9.60 19.94
CA HIS A 145 -18.50 9.73 20.98
C HIS A 145 -18.51 11.09 21.70
N THR A 146 -19.51 11.95 21.47
CA THR A 146 -19.55 13.33 22.00
C THR A 146 -20.61 13.57 23.09
N GLY A 147 -21.15 12.49 23.68
CA GLY A 147 -22.09 12.54 24.80
C GLY A 147 -23.37 11.74 24.58
N ALA A 148 -24.12 11.47 25.66
CA ALA A 148 -25.25 10.53 25.65
C ALA A 148 -26.38 10.92 24.67
N ALA A 149 -26.71 12.21 24.55
CA ALA A 149 -27.75 12.66 23.63
C ALA A 149 -27.37 12.41 22.15
N LYS A 150 -26.14 12.78 21.77
CA LYS A 150 -25.61 12.56 20.42
C LYS A 150 -25.38 11.09 20.10
N GLN A 151 -25.01 10.30 21.11
CA GLN A 151 -24.96 8.85 20.98
C GLN A 151 -26.35 8.27 20.65
N LYS A 152 -27.42 8.68 21.35
CA LYS A 152 -28.79 8.23 21.07
C LYS A 152 -29.25 8.63 19.66
N GLU A 153 -28.97 9.85 19.24
CA GLU A 153 -29.23 10.33 17.87
C GLU A 153 -28.51 9.45 16.83
N ALA A 154 -27.21 9.20 17.02
CA ALA A 154 -26.42 8.33 16.16
C ALA A 154 -26.96 6.90 16.10
N LYS A 155 -27.43 6.33 17.23
CA LYS A 155 -28.05 4.99 17.26
C LYS A 155 -29.29 4.95 16.38
N ASN A 156 -30.16 5.96 16.46
CA ASN A 156 -31.38 6.03 15.66
C ASN A 156 -31.06 6.21 14.17
N THR A 157 -30.12 7.10 13.84
CA THR A 157 -29.70 7.32 12.44
C THR A 157 -29.17 6.04 11.81
N LEU A 158 -28.26 5.31 12.48
CA LEU A 158 -27.75 4.05 11.94
C LEU A 158 -28.84 3.00 11.76
N LYS A 159 -29.76 2.82 12.72
CA LYS A 159 -30.87 1.87 12.57
C LYS A 159 -31.73 2.20 11.37
N ASN A 160 -32.07 3.48 11.19
CA ASN A 160 -32.89 3.93 10.08
C ASN A 160 -32.19 3.68 8.73
N LEU A 161 -30.88 3.98 8.62
CA LEU A 161 -30.12 3.71 7.40
C LEU A 161 -30.02 2.21 7.10
N ILE A 162 -29.77 1.38 8.12
CA ILE A 162 -29.70 -0.08 7.98
C ILE A 162 -31.02 -0.65 7.44
N GLN A 163 -32.14 -0.22 8.02
CA GLN A 163 -33.46 -0.70 7.60
C GLN A 163 -33.89 -0.15 6.24
N LYS A 164 -33.66 1.14 5.98
CA LYS A 164 -34.06 1.81 4.72
C LYS A 164 -33.37 1.23 3.49
N TYR A 165 -32.10 0.85 3.63
CA TYR A 165 -31.26 0.39 2.53
C TYR A 165 -30.94 -1.10 2.59
N GLU A 166 -31.60 -1.84 3.49
CA GLU A 166 -31.42 -3.29 3.66
C GLU A 166 -29.94 -3.67 3.75
N ILE A 167 -29.20 -2.95 4.61
CA ILE A 167 -27.75 -3.08 4.72
C ILE A 167 -27.38 -4.49 5.19
N GLU A 168 -26.53 -5.17 4.43
CA GLU A 168 -26.02 -6.50 4.78
C GLU A 168 -24.61 -6.43 5.38
N LEU A 169 -23.83 -5.43 4.98
CA LEU A 169 -22.43 -5.24 5.40
C LEU A 169 -22.20 -3.89 6.06
N ILE A 170 -21.39 -3.85 7.11
CA ILE A 170 -20.88 -2.61 7.71
C ILE A 170 -19.35 -2.59 7.66
N ALA A 171 -18.79 -1.70 6.85
CA ALA A 171 -17.35 -1.47 6.77
C ALA A 171 -16.93 -0.38 7.77
N ILE A 172 -15.99 -0.67 8.67
CA ILE A 172 -15.49 0.29 9.66
C ILE A 172 -14.00 0.51 9.42
N GLY A 173 -13.59 1.74 9.13
CA GLY A 173 -12.17 2.10 8.98
C GLY A 173 -11.36 1.77 10.24
N ASN A 174 -10.13 1.29 10.09
CA ASN A 174 -9.24 0.94 11.20
C ASN A 174 -8.46 2.14 11.79
N GLY A 175 -8.90 3.35 11.51
CA GLY A 175 -8.28 4.59 11.98
C GLY A 175 -8.57 5.00 13.42
N THR A 176 -8.47 6.31 13.65
CA THR A 176 -8.72 6.92 14.95
C THR A 176 -10.18 6.73 15.38
N ALA A 177 -10.42 6.29 16.61
CA ALA A 177 -11.74 5.95 17.14
C ALA A 177 -12.40 4.69 16.55
N SER A 178 -11.65 3.86 15.81
CA SER A 178 -12.17 2.62 15.21
C SER A 178 -12.69 1.63 16.25
N ARG A 179 -11.96 1.44 17.35
CA ARG A 179 -12.35 0.53 18.45
C ARG A 179 -13.66 0.98 19.11
N GLU A 180 -13.77 2.25 19.45
CA GLU A 180 -14.97 2.82 20.07
C GLU A 180 -16.17 2.77 19.11
N THR A 181 -15.93 3.02 17.82
CA THR A 181 -16.95 2.92 16.76
C THR A 181 -17.41 1.48 16.55
N ASP A 182 -16.50 0.51 16.55
CA ASP A 182 -16.82 -0.91 16.42
C ASP A 182 -17.71 -1.41 17.58
N GLN A 183 -17.39 -1.02 18.81
CA GLN A 183 -18.21 -1.32 19.99
C GLN A 183 -19.60 -0.69 19.84
N PHE A 184 -19.66 0.59 19.48
CA PHE A 184 -20.91 1.33 19.29
C PHE A 184 -21.81 0.70 18.22
N VAL A 185 -21.24 0.35 17.05
CA VAL A 185 -21.97 -0.33 15.98
C VAL A 185 -22.48 -1.69 16.46
N GLY A 186 -21.66 -2.44 17.19
CA GLY A 186 -22.06 -3.72 17.80
C GLY A 186 -23.31 -3.58 18.69
N GLU A 187 -23.37 -2.55 19.52
CA GLU A 187 -24.56 -2.27 20.35
C GLU A 187 -25.80 -1.90 19.53
N VAL A 188 -25.61 -1.20 18.40
CA VAL A 188 -26.71 -0.76 17.52
C VAL A 188 -27.35 -1.93 16.78
N ILE A 189 -26.53 -2.86 16.29
CA ILE A 189 -26.99 -3.95 15.42
C ILE A 189 -27.45 -5.19 16.20
N LYS A 190 -26.96 -5.40 17.43
CA LYS A 190 -27.32 -6.55 18.28
C LYS A 190 -28.84 -6.79 18.47
N PRO A 191 -29.71 -5.76 18.61
CA PRO A 191 -31.15 -5.97 18.75
C PRO A 191 -31.91 -6.07 17.42
N LEU A 192 -31.25 -6.00 16.26
CA LEU A 192 -31.90 -6.12 14.96
C LEU A 192 -32.11 -7.59 14.60
N GLU A 193 -33.25 -7.93 13.99
CA GLU A 193 -33.54 -9.31 13.55
C GLU A 193 -32.57 -9.75 12.44
N ASN A 194 -32.37 -8.91 11.42
CA ASN A 194 -31.39 -9.11 10.36
C ASN A 194 -30.14 -8.28 10.68
N GLN A 195 -29.21 -8.88 11.43
CA GLN A 195 -27.98 -8.22 11.84
C GLN A 195 -26.99 -8.15 10.67
N PRO A 196 -26.57 -6.94 10.23
CA PRO A 196 -25.51 -6.80 9.23
C PRO A 196 -24.18 -7.34 9.75
N ILE A 197 -23.35 -7.87 8.86
CA ILE A 197 -21.99 -8.30 9.21
C ILE A 197 -21.09 -7.06 9.27
N LYS A 198 -20.53 -6.78 10.46
CA LYS A 198 -19.54 -5.70 10.62
C LYS A 198 -18.12 -6.22 10.41
N VAL A 199 -17.31 -5.46 9.67
CA VAL A 199 -15.93 -5.80 9.32
C VAL A 199 -15.04 -4.56 9.48
N ILE A 200 -13.87 -4.74 10.11
CA ILE A 200 -12.83 -3.71 10.16
C ILE A 200 -12.07 -3.72 8.83
N VAL A 201 -11.94 -2.57 8.21
CA VAL A 201 -11.32 -2.38 6.90
C VAL A 201 -10.12 -1.45 7.03
N ASN A 202 -9.03 -1.79 6.34
CA ASN A 202 -7.86 -0.93 6.27
C ASN A 202 -8.21 0.38 5.54
N GLU A 203 -8.07 1.53 6.21
CA GLU A 203 -8.34 2.85 5.62
C GLU A 203 -7.09 3.54 5.04
N SER A 204 -5.93 2.89 5.08
CA SER A 204 -4.67 3.46 4.57
C SER A 204 -4.81 3.85 3.11
N GLY A 205 -4.42 5.08 2.79
CA GLY A 205 -4.59 5.64 1.45
C GLY A 205 -6.01 6.14 1.12
N ALA A 206 -7.02 5.96 1.98
CA ALA A 206 -8.37 6.49 1.72
C ALA A 206 -8.39 8.03 1.69
N SER A 207 -7.56 8.67 2.53
CA SER A 207 -7.34 10.12 2.52
C SER A 207 -6.59 10.60 1.27
N ILE A 208 -5.67 9.79 0.74
CA ILE A 208 -4.95 10.09 -0.51
C ILE A 208 -5.91 9.95 -1.70
N TYR A 209 -6.71 8.88 -1.71
CA TYR A 209 -7.78 8.70 -2.69
C TYR A 209 -8.74 9.87 -2.67
N SER A 210 -9.30 10.24 -1.51
CA SER A 210 -10.34 11.27 -1.44
C SER A 210 -9.86 12.66 -1.88
N ALA A 211 -8.56 12.93 -1.71
CA ALA A 211 -7.90 14.13 -2.20
C ALA A 211 -7.49 14.08 -3.68
N SER A 212 -7.53 12.91 -4.32
CA SER A 212 -7.05 12.72 -5.70
C SER A 212 -7.95 13.36 -6.75
N ASP A 213 -7.38 13.66 -7.92
CA ASP A 213 -8.15 14.13 -9.08
C ASP A 213 -9.16 13.07 -9.54
N LEU A 214 -8.80 11.79 -9.46
CA LEU A 214 -9.70 10.68 -9.76
C LEU A 214 -10.96 10.70 -8.88
N ALA A 215 -10.82 10.88 -7.57
CA ALA A 215 -11.99 10.92 -6.69
C ALA A 215 -12.84 12.20 -6.91
N ARG A 216 -12.22 13.30 -7.38
CA ARG A 216 -12.96 14.50 -7.81
C ARG A 216 -13.70 14.26 -9.12
N GLU A 217 -13.15 13.47 -10.04
CA GLU A 217 -13.84 13.06 -11.26
C GLU A 217 -15.00 12.11 -10.96
N GLU A 218 -14.82 11.12 -10.07
CA GLU A 218 -15.89 10.19 -9.67
C GLU A 218 -17.00 10.89 -8.89
N PHE A 219 -16.64 11.85 -8.03
CA PHE A 219 -17.57 12.52 -7.12
C PHE A 219 -17.33 14.04 -7.06
N PRO A 220 -17.66 14.80 -8.12
CA PRO A 220 -17.36 16.23 -8.22
C PRO A 220 -17.98 17.05 -7.09
N ASP A 221 -19.22 16.74 -6.72
CA ASP A 221 -20.04 17.51 -5.79
C ASP A 221 -19.90 17.07 -4.32
N LEU A 222 -19.12 16.02 -4.05
CA LEU A 222 -18.95 15.50 -2.69
C LEU A 222 -17.69 16.04 -2.01
N ASP A 223 -17.78 16.32 -0.72
CA ASP A 223 -16.64 16.71 0.10
C ASP A 223 -15.61 15.57 0.24
N ILE A 224 -14.36 15.93 0.52
CA ILE A 224 -13.24 15.00 0.72
C ILE A 224 -13.53 13.94 1.79
N THR A 225 -14.26 14.29 2.86
CA THR A 225 -14.57 13.36 3.94
C THR A 225 -15.57 12.28 3.51
N VAL A 226 -16.52 12.63 2.63
CA VAL A 226 -17.51 11.69 2.08
C VAL A 226 -16.81 10.69 1.15
N ARG A 227 -15.92 11.17 0.28
CA ARG A 227 -15.14 10.33 -0.64
C ARG A 227 -14.29 9.29 0.09
N GLY A 228 -13.73 9.67 1.24
CA GLY A 228 -12.98 8.75 2.11
C GLY A 228 -13.85 7.59 2.61
N ALA A 229 -15.03 7.90 3.16
CA ALA A 229 -15.98 6.90 3.63
C ALA A 229 -16.47 5.98 2.50
N ILE A 230 -16.73 6.52 1.31
CA ILE A 230 -17.10 5.72 0.12
C ILE A 230 -16.00 4.69 -0.19
N SER A 231 -14.72 5.09 -0.17
CA SER A 231 -13.60 4.19 -0.45
C SER A 231 -13.53 3.04 0.56
N ILE A 232 -13.79 3.30 1.85
CA ILE A 232 -13.81 2.25 2.88
C ILE A 232 -14.88 1.18 2.57
N GLY A 233 -16.08 1.60 2.16
CA GLY A 233 -17.15 0.67 1.79
C GLY A 233 -16.83 -0.16 0.56
N ARG A 234 -16.34 0.49 -0.50
CA ARG A 234 -15.96 -0.20 -1.74
C ARG A 234 -14.82 -1.19 -1.55
N ARG A 235 -13.86 -0.90 -0.65
CA ARG A 235 -12.80 -1.84 -0.26
C ARG A 235 -13.34 -3.12 0.37
N LEU A 236 -14.44 -3.05 1.13
CA LEU A 236 -15.05 -4.27 1.68
C LEU A 236 -15.70 -5.10 0.57
N GLN A 237 -16.40 -4.45 -0.35
CA GLN A 237 -17.07 -5.11 -1.48
C GLN A 237 -16.05 -5.78 -2.42
N ASP A 238 -15.01 -5.05 -2.83
CA ASP A 238 -13.91 -5.53 -3.67
C ASP A 238 -12.60 -4.76 -3.37
N PRO A 239 -11.71 -5.33 -2.53
CA PRO A 239 -10.44 -4.68 -2.17
C PRO A 239 -9.58 -4.35 -3.39
N LEU A 240 -9.47 -5.29 -4.33
CA LEU A 240 -8.61 -5.14 -5.50
C LEU A 240 -9.09 -3.99 -6.38
N ALA A 241 -10.38 -3.95 -6.70
CA ALA A 241 -10.95 -2.94 -7.60
C ALA A 241 -10.88 -1.51 -7.04
N GLU A 242 -10.89 -1.36 -5.71
CA GLU A 242 -10.83 -0.05 -5.07
C GLU A 242 -9.38 0.39 -4.76
N LEU A 243 -8.50 -0.52 -4.34
CA LEU A 243 -7.11 -0.17 -3.99
C LEU A 243 -6.25 0.20 -5.21
N VAL A 244 -6.54 -0.36 -6.39
CA VAL A 244 -5.83 0.00 -7.65
C VAL A 244 -6.04 1.47 -8.06
N LYS A 245 -7.00 2.18 -7.45
CA LYS A 245 -7.23 3.61 -7.70
C LYS A 245 -6.24 4.52 -6.98
N ILE A 246 -5.35 3.96 -6.16
CA ILE A 246 -4.42 4.67 -5.29
C ILE A 246 -3.00 4.37 -5.77
N ASP A 247 -2.11 5.37 -5.70
CA ASP A 247 -0.67 5.12 -5.86
C ASP A 247 -0.26 4.02 -4.86
N PRO A 248 0.29 2.88 -5.31
CA PRO A 248 0.66 1.78 -4.43
C PRO A 248 1.60 2.20 -3.29
N LYS A 249 2.45 3.21 -3.51
CA LYS A 249 3.36 3.75 -2.48
C LYS A 249 2.62 4.53 -1.37
N SER A 250 1.40 4.97 -1.66
CA SER A 250 0.52 5.67 -0.73
C SER A 250 -0.41 4.72 0.03
N ILE A 251 -0.44 3.43 -0.36
CA ILE A 251 -1.00 2.37 0.45
C ILE A 251 0.05 2.06 1.53
N GLY A 252 -0.27 2.34 2.79
CA GLY A 252 0.66 2.12 3.90
C GLY A 252 0.98 0.63 4.06
N VAL A 253 2.10 0.20 3.48
CA VAL A 253 2.49 -1.23 3.36
C VAL A 253 3.55 -1.65 4.37
N GLY A 254 4.10 -0.72 5.13
CA GLY A 254 4.98 -1.05 6.24
C GLY A 254 5.67 0.16 6.89
N GLN A 255 6.34 -0.11 8.00
CA GLN A 255 7.15 0.89 8.68
C GLN A 255 8.39 1.24 7.85
N TYR A 256 8.84 2.49 7.92
CA TYR A 256 10.02 2.98 7.20
C TYR A 256 9.93 2.91 5.67
N GLN A 257 8.72 2.80 5.10
CA GLN A 257 8.52 2.81 3.64
C GLN A 257 9.08 4.06 2.94
N HIS A 258 9.24 5.17 3.66
CA HIS A 258 9.81 6.41 3.14
C HIS A 258 11.35 6.46 3.26
N ASP A 259 11.96 5.50 3.96
CA ASP A 259 13.39 5.45 4.25
C ASP A 259 14.16 4.48 3.33
N VAL A 260 13.44 3.68 2.52
CA VAL A 260 14.02 2.81 1.49
C VAL A 260 14.24 3.54 0.15
N ASP A 261 14.95 2.91 -0.80
CA ASP A 261 15.03 3.40 -2.18
C ASP A 261 13.62 3.55 -2.80
N GLN A 262 13.23 4.81 -3.01
CA GLN A 262 11.88 5.15 -3.49
C GLN A 262 11.63 4.79 -4.95
N LYS A 263 12.68 4.68 -5.78
CA LYS A 263 12.52 4.26 -7.19
C LYS A 263 12.30 2.76 -7.26
N LEU A 264 13.08 2.00 -6.50
CA LEU A 264 12.94 0.56 -6.42
C LEU A 264 11.60 0.17 -5.78
N LEU A 265 11.22 0.83 -4.68
CA LEU A 265 9.92 0.64 -4.03
C LEU A 265 8.77 0.84 -5.02
N LYS A 266 8.75 1.98 -5.72
CA LYS A 266 7.67 2.30 -6.67
C LYS A 266 7.53 1.20 -7.72
N LYS A 267 8.64 0.83 -8.36
CA LYS A 267 8.67 -0.20 -9.40
C LYS A 267 8.09 -1.53 -8.88
N ASN A 268 8.56 -1.99 -7.73
CA ASN A 268 8.18 -3.28 -7.18
C ASN A 268 6.71 -3.33 -6.72
N LEU A 269 6.19 -2.24 -6.14
CA LEU A 269 4.78 -2.17 -5.77
C LEU A 269 3.87 -2.12 -7.00
N GLU A 270 4.26 -1.40 -8.07
CA GLU A 270 3.54 -1.40 -9.35
C GLU A 270 3.50 -2.80 -9.98
N GLU A 271 4.63 -3.52 -10.00
CA GLU A 271 4.72 -4.91 -10.46
C GLU A 271 3.85 -5.86 -9.60
N THR A 272 3.79 -5.61 -8.29
CA THR A 272 2.91 -6.38 -7.37
C THR A 272 1.44 -6.16 -7.71
N VAL A 273 1.03 -4.92 -7.99
CA VAL A 273 -0.37 -4.62 -8.38
C VAL A 273 -0.71 -5.29 -9.71
N GLU A 274 0.15 -5.17 -10.71
CA GLU A 274 -0.01 -5.84 -12.00
C GLU A 274 -0.13 -7.36 -11.81
N SER A 275 0.75 -7.96 -11.02
CA SER A 275 0.71 -9.40 -10.70
C SER A 275 -0.62 -9.81 -10.06
N CYS A 276 -1.11 -9.05 -9.08
CA CYS A 276 -2.37 -9.36 -8.40
C CYS A 276 -3.59 -9.23 -9.33
N VAL A 277 -3.64 -8.17 -10.13
CA VAL A 277 -4.75 -7.94 -11.08
C VAL A 277 -4.82 -9.04 -12.13
N ASN A 278 -3.68 -9.43 -12.71
CA ASN A 278 -3.64 -10.51 -13.69
C ASN A 278 -3.87 -11.88 -13.05
N TYR A 279 -3.45 -12.10 -11.81
CA TYR A 279 -3.74 -13.34 -11.06
C TYR A 279 -5.24 -13.54 -10.83
N VAL A 280 -5.96 -12.49 -10.42
CA VAL A 280 -7.42 -12.57 -10.19
C VAL A 280 -8.20 -12.56 -11.51
N GLY A 281 -7.68 -11.83 -12.51
CA GLY A 281 -8.37 -11.52 -13.76
C GLY A 281 -9.44 -10.45 -13.57
N VAL A 282 -9.87 -9.83 -14.67
CA VAL A 282 -10.71 -8.62 -14.64
C VAL A 282 -11.97 -8.85 -15.46
N ASP A 283 -13.15 -8.56 -14.90
CA ASP A 283 -14.39 -8.62 -15.68
C ASP A 283 -14.47 -7.43 -16.65
N LEU A 284 -14.43 -7.73 -17.94
CA LEU A 284 -14.38 -6.75 -19.01
C LEU A 284 -15.62 -5.84 -19.05
N ASN A 285 -16.77 -6.32 -18.57
CA ASN A 285 -18.04 -5.59 -18.66
C ASN A 285 -18.31 -4.69 -17.44
N THR A 286 -17.60 -4.88 -16.33
CA THR A 286 -17.83 -4.10 -15.11
C THR A 286 -16.60 -3.35 -14.64
N ALA A 287 -15.39 -3.73 -15.08
CA ALA A 287 -14.16 -3.11 -14.63
C ALA A 287 -14.09 -1.62 -14.93
N SER A 288 -13.51 -0.89 -13.97
CA SER A 288 -13.13 0.50 -14.11
C SER A 288 -11.95 0.65 -15.08
N LYS A 289 -11.76 1.87 -15.59
CA LYS A 289 -10.58 2.23 -16.39
C LYS A 289 -9.28 1.94 -15.62
N GLN A 290 -9.24 2.26 -14.32
CA GLN A 290 -8.08 2.10 -13.45
C GLN A 290 -7.71 0.62 -13.27
N LEU A 291 -8.69 -0.25 -13.07
CA LEU A 291 -8.41 -1.68 -12.96
C LEU A 291 -7.87 -2.25 -14.28
N LEU A 292 -8.44 -1.81 -15.41
CA LEU A 292 -8.01 -2.25 -16.73
C LEU A 292 -6.56 -1.83 -17.06
N THR A 293 -6.04 -0.74 -16.51
CA THR A 293 -4.64 -0.33 -16.78
C THR A 293 -3.58 -1.24 -16.19
N PHE A 294 -3.96 -2.11 -15.26
CA PHE A 294 -3.05 -3.12 -14.69
C PHE A 294 -3.18 -4.48 -15.37
N VAL A 295 -4.02 -4.62 -16.40
CA VAL A 295 -4.09 -5.84 -17.20
C VAL A 295 -2.93 -5.87 -18.19
N SER A 296 -2.25 -7.02 -18.28
CA SER A 296 -1.10 -7.21 -19.18
C SER A 296 -1.45 -6.80 -20.62
N GLY A 297 -0.60 -5.97 -21.22
CA GLY A 297 -0.79 -5.46 -22.58
C GLY A 297 -1.82 -4.33 -22.73
N ILE A 298 -2.48 -3.87 -21.66
CA ILE A 298 -3.43 -2.76 -21.68
C ILE A 298 -2.78 -1.47 -21.20
N THR A 299 -2.74 -0.46 -22.06
CA THR A 299 -2.27 0.88 -21.71
C THR A 299 -3.43 1.76 -21.21
N PRO A 300 -3.16 2.90 -20.53
CA PRO A 300 -4.20 3.87 -20.15
C PRO A 300 -5.11 4.32 -21.30
N THR A 301 -4.56 4.42 -22.51
CA THR A 301 -5.34 4.76 -23.71
C THR A 301 -6.26 3.60 -24.10
N ILE A 302 -5.76 2.36 -24.10
CA ILE A 302 -6.56 1.18 -24.45
C ILE A 302 -7.65 0.95 -23.39
N ALA A 303 -7.34 1.06 -22.10
CA ALA A 303 -8.33 0.95 -21.02
C ALA A 303 -9.50 1.94 -21.21
N ASN A 304 -9.20 3.20 -21.54
CA ASN A 304 -10.20 4.20 -21.85
C ASN A 304 -11.07 3.84 -23.07
N ASN A 305 -10.44 3.29 -24.11
CA ASN A 305 -11.13 2.86 -25.33
C ASN A 305 -12.02 1.65 -25.09
N ILE A 306 -11.62 0.72 -24.21
CA ILE A 306 -12.44 -0.44 -23.81
C ILE A 306 -13.74 0.04 -23.14
N VAL A 307 -13.62 0.92 -22.15
CA VAL A 307 -14.79 1.50 -21.46
C VAL A 307 -15.67 2.26 -22.45
N SER A 308 -15.07 3.13 -23.27
CA SER A 308 -15.81 3.89 -24.30
C SER A 308 -16.50 3.00 -25.33
N TYR A 309 -15.89 1.86 -25.68
CA TYR A 309 -16.50 0.91 -26.61
C TYR A 309 -17.72 0.24 -25.98
N ARG A 310 -17.61 -0.21 -24.73
CA ARG A 310 -18.71 -0.80 -23.95
C ARG A 310 -19.88 0.16 -23.79
N ASP A 311 -19.59 1.42 -23.47
CA ASP A 311 -20.63 2.43 -23.25
C ASP A 311 -21.41 2.76 -24.54
N LYS A 312 -20.76 2.66 -25.71
CA LYS A 312 -21.38 2.95 -27.00
C LYS A 312 -22.04 1.76 -27.68
N ASN A 313 -21.46 0.57 -27.54
CA ASN A 313 -21.86 -0.63 -28.29
C ASN A 313 -22.58 -1.67 -27.41
N GLY A 314 -22.70 -1.42 -26.11
CA GLY A 314 -23.18 -2.38 -25.13
C GLY A 314 -22.09 -3.34 -24.64
N ILE A 315 -22.51 -4.35 -23.87
CA ILE A 315 -21.59 -5.31 -23.25
C ILE A 315 -20.84 -6.17 -24.28
N PHE A 316 -19.61 -6.57 -23.93
CA PHE A 316 -18.85 -7.56 -24.69
C PHE A 316 -19.45 -8.94 -24.50
N ASN A 317 -19.70 -9.66 -25.60
CA ASN A 317 -20.28 -11.01 -25.57
C ASN A 317 -19.23 -12.12 -25.68
N ASN A 318 -18.05 -11.79 -26.22
CA ASN A 318 -16.90 -12.68 -26.36
C ASN A 318 -15.61 -11.86 -26.45
N ARG A 319 -14.47 -12.47 -26.11
CA ARG A 319 -13.17 -11.78 -26.10
C ARG A 319 -12.76 -11.24 -27.48
N LYS A 320 -13.13 -11.90 -28.59
CA LYS A 320 -12.73 -11.45 -29.95
C LYS A 320 -13.26 -10.06 -30.30
N GLU A 321 -14.33 -9.60 -29.64
CA GLU A 321 -14.83 -8.23 -29.78
C GLU A 321 -13.82 -7.17 -29.31
N LEU A 322 -12.83 -7.53 -28.47
CA LEU A 322 -11.72 -6.64 -28.11
C LEU A 322 -10.91 -6.19 -29.32
N LEU A 323 -10.84 -6.97 -30.40
CA LEU A 323 -10.15 -6.57 -31.64
C LEU A 323 -10.85 -5.42 -32.37
N LYS A 324 -12.09 -5.08 -31.98
CA LYS A 324 -12.82 -3.91 -32.48
C LYS A 324 -12.50 -2.64 -31.67
N VAL A 325 -11.82 -2.78 -30.53
CA VAL A 325 -11.44 -1.64 -29.69
C VAL A 325 -10.28 -0.90 -30.34
N SER A 326 -10.45 0.43 -30.49
CA SER A 326 -9.42 1.29 -31.10
C SER A 326 -8.08 1.17 -30.38
N LYS A 327 -7.00 1.08 -31.15
CA LYS A 327 -5.60 0.95 -30.69
C LYS A 327 -5.27 -0.35 -29.94
N LEU A 328 -6.20 -1.30 -29.86
CA LEU A 328 -5.93 -2.65 -29.35
C LEU A 328 -5.53 -3.56 -30.52
N GLY A 329 -4.22 -3.73 -30.70
CA GLY A 329 -3.66 -4.57 -31.78
C GLY A 329 -3.62 -6.06 -31.43
N PRO A 330 -3.33 -6.94 -32.41
CA PRO A 330 -3.29 -8.40 -32.20
C PRO A 330 -2.35 -8.85 -31.07
N LYS A 331 -1.19 -8.21 -30.93
CA LYS A 331 -0.23 -8.51 -29.85
C LYS A 331 -0.76 -8.11 -28.47
N ALA A 332 -1.38 -6.94 -28.36
CA ALA A 332 -2.00 -6.51 -27.09
C ALA A 332 -3.18 -7.43 -26.72
N TYR A 333 -3.96 -7.86 -27.72
CA TYR A 333 -5.00 -8.86 -27.53
C TYR A 333 -4.45 -10.18 -27.00
N GLU A 334 -3.38 -10.71 -27.62
CA GLU A 334 -2.73 -11.95 -27.19
C GLU A 334 -2.28 -11.89 -25.72
N GLN A 335 -1.71 -10.76 -25.30
CA GLN A 335 -1.26 -10.57 -23.91
C GLN A 335 -2.43 -10.38 -22.93
N ALA A 336 -3.49 -9.67 -23.31
CA ALA A 336 -4.57 -9.29 -22.40
C ALA A 336 -5.71 -10.31 -22.31
N ALA A 337 -6.02 -11.01 -23.40
CA ALA A 337 -7.26 -11.79 -23.52
C ALA A 337 -7.40 -12.90 -22.47
N GLY A 338 -6.28 -13.48 -22.01
CA GLY A 338 -6.28 -14.50 -20.97
C GLY A 338 -6.77 -13.99 -19.61
N PHE A 339 -6.50 -12.72 -19.31
CA PHE A 339 -6.79 -12.09 -18.02
C PHE A 339 -8.14 -11.36 -17.98
N LEU A 340 -8.73 -11.07 -19.14
CA LEU A 340 -10.04 -10.44 -19.26
C LEU A 340 -11.16 -11.49 -19.27
N ARG A 341 -12.11 -11.40 -18.35
CA ARG A 341 -13.23 -12.34 -18.18
C ARG A 341 -14.54 -11.70 -18.63
N ILE A 342 -15.48 -12.51 -19.09
CA ILE A 342 -16.84 -12.08 -19.45
C ILE A 342 -17.79 -13.03 -18.72
N ARG A 343 -18.43 -12.55 -17.65
CA ARG A 343 -19.44 -13.36 -16.94
C ARG A 343 -20.69 -13.50 -17.81
N GLY A 344 -21.23 -14.72 -17.92
CA GLY A 344 -22.41 -15.01 -18.74
C GLY A 344 -22.21 -14.80 -20.24
N GLY A 345 -20.97 -14.87 -20.73
CA GLY A 345 -20.65 -14.71 -22.15
C GLY A 345 -21.15 -15.86 -23.03
N LYS A 346 -21.12 -15.67 -24.36
CA LYS A 346 -21.51 -16.71 -25.34
C LYS A 346 -20.55 -17.90 -25.38
N ILE A 347 -19.30 -17.67 -24.97
CA ILE A 347 -18.28 -18.70 -24.86
C ILE A 347 -18.05 -18.91 -23.36
N PRO A 348 -18.32 -20.11 -22.82
CA PRO A 348 -18.12 -20.44 -21.41
C PRO A 348 -16.70 -20.17 -20.90
#